data_AF-A0A4Q5QI91-F1
#
_entry.id   AF-A0A4Q5QI91-F1
#
_cell.length_a   1.000
_cell.length_b   1.000
_cell.length_c   1.000
_cell.angle_alpha   90.00
_cell.angle_beta   90.00
_cell.angle_gamma   90.00
#
_symmetry.space_group_name_H-M   'P 1'
#
loop_
_entity.id
_entity.type
_entity.pdbx_description
1 polymer ?
#
loop_
_entity_poly.entity_id
_entity_poly.type
_entity_poly.pdbx_seq_one_letter_code
_entity_poly.pdbx_strand_id
1 'polypeptide(L)'
;MYSGLDVGSYDLQVKYQNETKEKLKKHEIIGVKPLGTNPAITSYLESRGVFQEASRSGLIQEVYYNFIDDNNKRTKYFGAGWKNDSGGYDIRNKYGKICIDNKDILTVKGSTDRFVLFEGMMNYQSAIALKEVSRIDNAIILNTTAFTGRVINILKNLEIKTPEIYFDNGKGGRKFTEMIKAEIPEAVDKSSLYLGFDDFNEKHMDLLEQGNQRSYVKR
;
A
#
# COMPACT_ATOMS: atom_id res chain seq x y z
N MET A 1 -39.17 9.05 -49.44
CA MET A 1 -38.82 8.06 -48.39
C MET A 1 -37.34 8.28 -48.09
N TYR A 2 -36.88 8.80 -46.96
CA TYR A 2 -37.32 8.64 -45.58
C TYR A 2 -37.51 9.98 -44.87
N SER A 3 -38.58 10.03 -44.07
CA SER A 3 -38.96 11.05 -43.11
C SER A 3 -38.30 10.80 -41.76
N GLY A 4 -37.87 11.88 -41.10
CA GLY A 4 -37.95 12.05 -39.65
C GLY A 4 -37.00 11.22 -38.79
N LEU A 5 -35.77 11.71 -38.61
CA LEU A 5 -35.01 11.42 -37.39
C LEU A 5 -35.52 12.36 -36.29
N ASP A 6 -36.21 11.78 -35.33
CA ASP A 6 -36.79 12.46 -34.18
C ASP A 6 -35.68 12.98 -33.26
N VAL A 7 -35.48 14.31 -33.30
CA VAL A 7 -34.44 15.05 -32.56
C VAL A 7 -34.59 14.87 -31.04
N GLY A 8 -35.78 14.48 -30.56
CA GLY A 8 -36.04 14.19 -29.14
C GLY A 8 -35.35 12.92 -28.61
N SER A 9 -34.99 11.97 -29.48
CA SER A 9 -34.33 10.71 -29.07
C SER A 9 -32.85 10.89 -28.72
N TYR A 10 -32.16 11.80 -29.41
CA TYR A 10 -30.76 12.14 -29.13
C TYR A 10 -30.63 12.92 -27.80
N ASP A 11 -31.53 13.86 -27.54
CA ASP A 11 -31.53 14.64 -26.30
C ASP A 11 -31.86 13.80 -25.06
N LEU A 12 -32.69 12.75 -25.20
CA LEU A 12 -32.94 11.79 -24.11
C LEU A 12 -31.74 10.89 -23.83
N GLN A 13 -31.00 10.45 -24.85
CA GLN A 13 -29.77 9.67 -24.66
C GLN A 13 -28.63 10.49 -24.03
N VAL A 14 -28.52 11.79 -24.38
CA VAL A 14 -27.53 12.69 -23.79
C VAL A 14 -27.88 13.07 -22.34
N LYS A 15 -29.17 13.13 -21.98
CA LYS A 15 -29.59 13.32 -20.57
C LYS A 15 -29.33 12.10 -19.69
N TYR A 16 -29.45 10.88 -20.20
CA TYR A 16 -29.15 9.65 -19.43
C TYR A 16 -27.65 9.35 -19.28
N GLN A 17 -26.78 9.97 -20.08
CA GLN A 17 -25.32 9.81 -19.97
C GLN A 17 -24.63 10.87 -19.08
N ASN A 18 -25.34 11.92 -18.65
CA ASN A 18 -24.79 13.00 -17.82
C ASN A 18 -25.24 12.97 -16.35
N GLU A 19 -25.91 11.91 -15.90
CA GLU A 19 -25.91 11.58 -14.48
C GLU A 19 -24.62 10.84 -14.13
N THR A 20 -23.51 11.58 -14.05
CA THR A 20 -22.44 11.16 -13.14
C THR A 20 -23.08 11.10 -11.76
N LYS A 21 -23.54 9.90 -11.34
CA LYS A 21 -23.78 9.62 -9.93
C LYS A 21 -22.49 9.99 -9.23
N GLU A 22 -22.45 11.17 -8.61
CA GLU A 22 -21.45 11.50 -7.61
C GLU A 22 -21.41 10.28 -6.69
N LYS A 23 -20.28 9.57 -6.68
CA LYS A 23 -20.12 8.45 -5.78
C LYS A 23 -20.33 9.01 -4.38
N LEU A 24 -21.46 8.68 -3.76
CA LEU A 24 -21.76 9.04 -2.39
C LEU A 24 -20.53 8.70 -1.55
N LYS A 25 -19.94 9.72 -0.94
CA LYS A 25 -18.72 9.60 -0.15
C LYS A 25 -19.00 8.67 1.03
N LYS A 26 -18.53 7.42 0.92
CA LYS A 26 -18.73 6.38 1.95
C LYS A 26 -17.78 6.51 3.14
N HIS A 27 -16.70 7.26 2.99
CA HIS A 27 -15.68 7.42 4.02
C HIS A 27 -15.21 8.86 4.12
N GLU A 28 -14.93 9.31 5.33
CA GLU A 28 -14.46 10.67 5.60
C GLU A 28 -13.40 10.66 6.69
N ILE A 29 -12.20 11.18 6.39
CA ILE A 29 -11.14 11.32 7.38
C ILE A 29 -11.51 12.46 8.34
N ILE A 30 -11.52 12.15 9.64
CA ILE A 30 -11.83 13.11 10.71
C ILE A 30 -10.60 13.56 11.48
N GLY A 31 -9.49 12.84 11.37
CA GLY A 31 -8.24 13.21 12.03
C GLY A 31 -7.10 12.28 11.71
N VAL A 32 -5.90 12.85 11.68
CA VAL A 32 -4.64 12.12 11.48
C VAL A 32 -3.68 12.56 12.59
N LYS A 33 -3.07 11.60 13.28
CA LYS A 33 -2.15 11.86 14.40
C LYS A 33 -0.88 11.02 14.27
N PRO A 34 0.25 11.46 14.86
CA PRO A 34 1.39 10.58 15.06
C PRO A 34 1.00 9.29 15.80
N LEU A 35 1.79 8.23 15.59
CA LEU A 35 1.62 6.96 16.30
C LEU A 35 1.86 7.11 17.82
N GLY A 36 1.16 6.29 18.60
CA GLY A 36 1.40 6.10 20.03
C GLY A 36 0.28 6.59 20.94
N THR A 37 -0.80 7.16 20.39
CA THR A 37 -1.94 7.63 21.19
C THR A 37 -3.12 6.64 21.21
N ASN A 38 -3.16 5.69 20.28
CA ASN A 38 -4.19 4.66 20.19
C ASN A 38 -3.61 3.26 20.45
N PRO A 39 -3.87 2.66 21.63
CA PRO A 39 -3.34 1.35 21.97
C PRO A 39 -3.68 0.25 20.97
N ALA A 40 -4.87 0.28 20.35
CA ALA A 40 -5.26 -0.74 19.38
C ALA A 40 -4.49 -0.64 18.06
N ILE A 41 -4.09 0.56 17.65
CA ILE A 41 -3.21 0.76 16.49
C ILE A 41 -1.78 0.33 16.84
N THR A 42 -1.29 0.72 18.03
CA THR A 42 0.02 0.29 18.54
C THR A 42 0.12 -1.23 18.58
N SER A 43 -0.82 -1.91 19.25
CA SER A 43 -0.82 -3.37 19.36
C SER A 43 -0.93 -4.06 18.01
N TYR A 44 -1.65 -3.48 17.04
CA TYR A 44 -1.66 -4.01 15.68
C TYR A 44 -0.26 -3.94 15.03
N LEU A 45 0.42 -2.80 15.10
CA LEU A 45 1.76 -2.66 14.53
C LEU A 45 2.81 -3.51 15.28
N GLU A 46 2.67 -3.67 16.59
CA GLU A 46 3.50 -4.56 17.41
C GLU A 46 3.29 -6.02 17.02
N SER A 47 2.04 -6.45 16.80
CA SER A 47 1.73 -7.81 16.31
C SER A 47 2.24 -8.09 14.89
N ARG A 48 2.63 -7.04 14.16
CA ARG A 48 3.29 -7.12 12.85
C ARG A 48 4.79 -6.88 12.94
N GLY A 49 5.34 -6.72 14.15
CA GLY A 49 6.78 -6.52 14.40
C GLY A 49 7.32 -5.17 13.95
N VAL A 50 6.47 -4.25 13.49
CA VAL A 50 6.91 -3.04 12.75
C VAL A 50 6.68 -1.74 13.51
N PHE A 51 6.14 -1.76 14.72
CA PHE A 51 5.82 -0.53 15.47
C PHE A 51 7.01 0.43 15.62
N GLN A 52 8.20 -0.11 15.91
CA GLN A 52 9.39 0.71 16.09
C GLN A 52 9.80 1.44 14.81
N GLU A 53 9.87 0.73 13.68
CA GLU A 53 10.23 1.33 12.38
C GLU A 53 9.11 2.20 11.81
N ALA A 54 7.85 1.84 12.04
CA ALA A 54 6.69 2.67 11.74
C ALA A 54 6.81 4.04 12.42
N SER A 55 7.08 4.04 13.72
CA SER A 55 7.24 5.27 14.52
C SER A 55 8.45 6.10 14.08
N ARG A 56 9.56 5.44 13.76
CA ARG A 56 10.80 6.10 13.30
C ARG A 56 10.71 6.68 11.89
N SER A 57 9.99 6.01 10.99
CA SER A 57 9.84 6.46 9.60
C SER A 57 8.90 7.68 9.48
N GLY A 58 7.92 7.80 10.38
CA GLY A 58 6.88 8.83 10.30
C GLY A 58 5.88 8.66 9.14
N LEU A 59 6.00 7.59 8.34
CA LEU A 59 5.13 7.32 7.19
C LEU A 59 3.76 6.80 7.61
N ILE A 60 3.70 6.06 8.71
CA ILE A 60 2.46 5.49 9.25
C ILE A 60 1.98 6.41 10.38
N GLN A 61 0.69 6.72 10.33
CA GLN A 61 -0.01 7.61 11.25
C GLN A 61 -1.28 6.91 11.78
N GLU A 62 -1.80 7.41 12.88
CA GLU A 62 -3.14 7.04 13.35
C GLU A 62 -4.17 7.81 12.53
N VAL A 63 -4.95 7.10 11.72
CA VAL A 63 -6.00 7.70 10.90
C VAL A 63 -7.35 7.35 11.48
N TYR A 64 -8.15 8.38 11.76
CA TYR A 64 -9.51 8.27 12.26
C TYR A 64 -10.46 8.70 11.15
N TYR A 65 -11.53 7.94 10.93
CA TYR A 65 -12.47 8.19 9.85
C TYR A 65 -13.90 7.78 10.20
N ASN A 66 -14.87 8.36 9.52
CA ASN A 66 -16.26 7.92 9.53
C ASN A 66 -16.51 6.99 8.34
N PHE A 67 -17.26 5.92 8.55
CA PHE A 67 -18.01 5.23 7.50
C PHE A 67 -19.44 5.78 7.48
N ILE A 68 -19.95 6.09 6.29
CA ILE A 68 -21.29 6.63 6.06
C ILE A 68 -22.12 5.56 5.36
N ASP A 69 -23.10 5.00 6.06
CA ASP A 69 -23.99 3.98 5.49
C ASP A 69 -25.04 4.59 4.54
N ASP A 70 -25.90 3.75 3.95
CA ASP A 70 -26.95 4.20 3.03
C ASP A 70 -28.02 5.07 3.69
N ASN A 71 -28.12 5.03 5.02
CA ASN A 71 -29.04 5.85 5.82
C ASN A 71 -28.37 7.13 6.34
N ASN A 72 -27.18 7.48 5.82
CA ASN A 72 -26.37 8.63 6.24
C ASN A 72 -25.92 8.56 7.72
N LYS A 73 -25.96 7.38 8.35
CA LYS A 73 -25.43 7.18 9.69
C LYS A 73 -23.92 7.10 9.62
N ARG A 74 -23.27 7.86 10.50
CA ARG A 74 -21.80 7.92 10.61
C ARG A 74 -21.33 7.02 11.74
N THR A 75 -20.48 6.06 11.40
CA THR A 75 -19.81 5.19 12.38
C THR A 75 -18.32 5.49 12.37
N LYS A 76 -17.75 5.76 13.55
CA LYS A 76 -16.34 6.09 13.70
C LYS A 76 -15.46 4.84 13.70
N TYR A 77 -14.38 4.91 12.96
CA TYR A 77 -13.35 3.88 12.84
C TYR A 77 -11.96 4.50 12.91
N PHE A 78 -10.95 3.64 13.03
CA PHE A 78 -9.55 4.03 13.00
C PHE A 78 -8.66 2.90 12.48
N GLY A 79 -7.43 3.26 12.10
CA GLY A 79 -6.39 2.30 11.76
C GLY A 79 -5.02 2.95 11.58
N ALA A 80 -4.00 2.11 11.43
CA ALA A 80 -2.69 2.53 10.96
C ALA A 80 -2.81 2.88 9.47
N GLY A 81 -2.56 4.15 9.12
CA GLY A 81 -2.68 4.59 7.73
C GLY A 81 -1.48 5.39 7.26
N TRP A 82 -1.31 5.42 5.94
CA TRP A 82 -0.27 6.20 5.27
C TRP A 82 -0.88 6.89 4.05
N LYS A 83 -0.42 8.12 3.81
CA LYS A 83 -0.87 8.94 2.68
C LYS A 83 -0.16 8.49 1.41
N ASN A 84 -0.88 8.31 0.32
CA ASN A 84 -0.33 7.96 -0.99
C ASN A 84 -0.09 9.21 -1.85
N ASP A 85 0.53 9.03 -3.03
CA ASP A 85 0.96 10.14 -3.90
C ASP A 85 -0.21 10.99 -4.43
N SER A 86 -1.42 10.42 -4.52
CA SER A 86 -2.66 11.13 -4.87
C SER A 86 -3.36 11.77 -3.66
N GLY A 87 -2.77 11.69 -2.47
CA GLY A 87 -3.29 12.25 -1.24
C GLY A 87 -4.39 11.45 -0.55
N GLY A 88 -4.77 10.29 -1.09
CA GLY A 88 -5.63 9.33 -0.41
C GLY A 88 -4.88 8.58 0.70
N TYR A 89 -5.62 7.82 1.50
CA TYR A 89 -5.05 7.07 2.62
C TYR A 89 -5.33 5.58 2.48
N ASP A 90 -4.27 4.79 2.44
CA ASP A 90 -4.35 3.36 2.69
C ASP A 90 -4.34 3.13 4.20
N ILE A 91 -5.30 2.36 4.72
CA ILE A 91 -5.51 2.16 6.16
C ILE A 91 -5.64 0.67 6.43
N ARG A 92 -4.96 0.21 7.49
CA ARG A 92 -5.07 -1.16 8.01
C ARG A 92 -5.36 -1.19 9.50
N ASN A 93 -6.11 -2.20 9.89
CA ASN A 93 -6.23 -2.64 11.27
C ASN A 93 -6.31 -4.17 11.30
N LYS A 94 -6.50 -4.75 12.49
CA LYS A 94 -6.57 -6.22 12.64
C LYS A 94 -7.75 -6.88 11.89
N TYR A 95 -8.74 -6.10 11.44
CA TYR A 95 -9.94 -6.61 10.79
C TYR A 95 -9.93 -6.45 9.28
N GLY A 96 -9.07 -5.59 8.73
CA GLY A 96 -9.02 -5.41 7.29
C GLY A 96 -8.16 -4.26 6.81
N LYS A 97 -8.25 -4.05 5.50
CA LYS A 97 -7.57 -3.01 4.74
C LYS A 97 -8.60 -2.22 3.94
N ILE A 98 -8.51 -0.91 3.99
CA ILE A 98 -9.29 -0.01 3.13
C ILE A 98 -8.37 1.03 2.49
N CYS A 99 -8.91 1.72 1.48
CA CYS A 99 -8.35 2.97 1.00
C CYS A 99 -9.46 4.02 1.02
N ILE A 100 -9.17 5.20 1.55
CA ILE A 100 -10.06 6.36 1.55
C ILE A 100 -9.56 7.36 0.50
N ASP A 101 -10.50 7.93 -0.25
CA ASP A 101 -10.27 8.76 -1.42
C ASP A 101 -9.63 7.98 -2.57
N ASN A 102 -8.52 8.47 -3.15
CA ASN A 102 -7.91 7.86 -4.33
C ASN A 102 -6.89 6.78 -3.94
N LYS A 103 -6.98 5.60 -4.58
CA LYS A 103 -5.89 4.61 -4.51
C LYS A 103 -4.70 5.12 -5.30
N ASP A 104 -3.51 5.01 -4.73
CA ASP A 104 -2.26 5.27 -5.42
C ASP A 104 -1.09 4.50 -4.79
N ILE A 105 0.04 4.51 -5.48
CA ILE A 105 1.35 4.17 -4.91
C ILE A 105 1.77 5.24 -3.88
N LEU A 106 2.70 4.87 -3.01
CA LEU A 106 3.47 5.82 -2.21
C LEU A 106 4.92 5.80 -2.68
N THR A 107 5.43 6.95 -3.06
CA THR A 107 6.85 7.16 -3.36
C THR A 107 7.56 7.77 -2.14
N VAL A 108 8.60 7.08 -1.66
CA VAL A 108 9.48 7.58 -0.60
C VAL A 108 10.78 8.03 -1.25
N LYS A 109 11.10 9.32 -1.11
CA LYS A 109 12.36 9.88 -1.61
C LYS A 109 13.48 9.63 -0.60
N GLY A 110 14.48 8.90 -1.05
CA GLY A 110 15.71 8.65 -0.31
C GLY A 110 16.83 9.64 -0.67
N SER A 111 18.02 9.36 -0.15
CA SER A 111 19.27 10.07 -0.46
C SER A 111 20.35 9.15 -1.05
N THR A 112 20.05 7.87 -1.25
CA THR A 112 20.94 6.92 -1.96
C THR A 112 20.44 6.70 -3.39
N ASP A 113 21.25 6.03 -4.21
CA ASP A 113 20.86 5.60 -5.56
C ASP A 113 20.08 4.28 -5.57
N ARG A 114 19.88 3.65 -4.39
CA ARG A 114 19.10 2.42 -4.29
C ARG A 114 17.63 2.73 -4.50
N PHE A 115 16.96 1.82 -5.21
CA PHE A 115 15.54 1.89 -5.52
C PHE A 115 14.88 0.55 -5.19
N VAL A 116 13.96 0.56 -4.22
CA VAL A 116 13.34 -0.66 -3.68
C VAL A 116 11.82 -0.65 -3.89
N LEU A 117 11.25 -1.80 -4.26
CA LEU A 117 9.83 -1.93 -4.61
C LEU A 117 9.13 -2.92 -3.68
N PHE A 118 7.96 -2.52 -3.15
CA PHE A 118 7.18 -3.33 -2.22
C PHE A 118 5.69 -3.35 -2.57
N GLU A 119 5.02 -4.50 -2.42
CA GLU A 119 3.55 -4.57 -2.59
C GLU A 119 2.78 -3.86 -1.47
N GLY A 120 3.35 -3.82 -0.26
CA GLY A 120 2.68 -3.29 0.91
C GLY A 120 3.61 -2.68 1.94
N MET A 121 3.07 -1.71 2.69
CA MET A 121 3.80 -0.97 3.72
C MET A 121 4.38 -1.87 4.82
N MET A 122 3.70 -2.96 5.20
CA MET A 122 4.23 -3.86 6.25
C MET A 122 5.52 -4.55 5.81
N ASN A 123 5.62 -4.96 4.55
CA ASN A 123 6.83 -5.58 3.99
C ASN A 123 7.99 -4.58 3.96
N TYR A 124 7.70 -3.33 3.56
CA TYR A 124 8.71 -2.25 3.58
C TYR A 124 9.26 -2.00 4.99
N GLN A 125 8.38 -1.85 5.99
CA GLN A 125 8.82 -1.64 7.37
C GLN A 125 9.57 -2.84 7.95
N SER A 126 9.18 -4.08 7.59
CA SER A 126 9.92 -5.28 7.98
C SER A 126 11.31 -5.33 7.35
N ALA A 127 11.46 -4.94 6.09
CA ALA A 127 12.76 -4.89 5.43
C ALA A 127 13.69 -3.87 6.09
N ILE A 128 13.16 -2.74 6.57
CA ILE A 128 13.92 -1.78 7.38
C ILE A 128 14.32 -2.41 8.73
N ALA A 129 13.39 -3.07 9.41
CA ALA A 129 13.64 -3.69 10.72
C ALA A 129 14.75 -4.76 10.65
N LEU A 130 14.78 -5.54 9.57
CA LEU A 130 15.80 -6.54 9.31
C LEU A 130 17.07 -5.98 8.64
N LYS A 131 17.13 -4.67 8.37
CA LYS A 131 18.26 -3.97 7.74
C LYS A 131 18.59 -4.42 6.31
N GLU A 132 17.64 -5.03 5.60
CA GLU A 132 17.80 -5.31 4.17
C GLU A 132 17.68 -4.04 3.30
N VAL A 133 16.87 -3.10 3.78
CA VAL A 133 16.71 -1.76 3.18
C VAL A 133 16.87 -0.70 4.27
N SER A 134 17.21 0.52 3.86
CA SER A 134 17.34 1.66 4.76
C SER A 134 16.30 2.73 4.46
N ARG A 135 15.95 3.55 5.46
CA ARG A 135 15.06 4.71 5.29
C ARG A 135 15.62 5.79 4.37
N ILE A 136 16.91 5.72 4.05
CA ILE A 136 17.57 6.62 3.08
C ILE A 136 17.54 6.07 1.65
N ASP A 137 17.01 4.86 1.42
CA ASP A 137 16.80 4.33 0.08
C ASP A 137 15.52 4.92 -0.54
N ASN A 138 15.48 5.06 -1.87
CA ASN A 138 14.24 5.41 -2.55
C ASN A 138 13.33 4.19 -2.57
N ALA A 139 12.04 4.37 -2.28
CA ALA A 139 11.09 3.27 -2.29
C ALA A 139 9.81 3.61 -3.06
N ILE A 140 9.22 2.60 -3.70
CA ILE A 140 7.83 2.64 -4.16
C ILE A 140 7.05 1.53 -3.47
N ILE A 141 6.00 1.91 -2.76
CA ILE A 141 5.03 1.00 -2.15
C ILE A 141 3.78 1.00 -3.01
N LEU A 142 3.46 -0.13 -3.65
CA LEU A 142 2.41 -0.21 -4.65
C LEU A 142 1.01 -0.10 -4.04
N ASN A 143 0.81 -0.64 -2.83
CA ASN A 143 -0.48 -0.85 -2.16
C ASN A 143 -1.46 -1.78 -2.91
N THR A 144 -1.39 -1.85 -4.23
CA THR A 144 -2.22 -2.73 -5.05
C THR A 144 -1.51 -3.09 -6.34
N THR A 145 -1.86 -4.28 -6.79
CA THR A 145 -1.46 -4.92 -8.03
C THR A 145 -1.88 -4.17 -9.30
N ALA A 146 -2.81 -3.22 -9.20
CA ALA A 146 -3.26 -2.44 -10.34
C ALA A 146 -2.22 -1.42 -10.88
N PHE A 147 -1.18 -1.08 -10.12
CA PHE A 147 -0.25 0.01 -10.48
C PHE A 147 1.05 -0.45 -11.14
N THR A 148 1.22 -1.73 -11.46
CA THR A 148 2.46 -2.28 -12.03
C THR A 148 2.93 -1.54 -13.29
N GLY A 149 2.03 -1.24 -14.23
CA GLY A 149 2.37 -0.50 -15.45
C GLY A 149 2.86 0.93 -15.16
N ARG A 150 2.25 1.62 -14.19
CA ARG A 150 2.70 2.94 -13.75
C ARG A 150 4.09 2.88 -13.13
N VAL A 151 4.36 1.87 -12.29
CA VAL A 151 5.68 1.68 -11.67
C VAL A 151 6.76 1.46 -12.73
N ILE A 152 6.51 0.61 -13.73
CA ILE A 152 7.44 0.40 -14.84
C ILE A 152 7.75 1.71 -15.57
N ASN A 153 6.73 2.52 -15.86
CA ASN A 153 6.93 3.82 -16.51
C ASN A 153 7.74 4.78 -15.65
N ILE A 154 7.49 4.83 -14.33
CA ILE A 154 8.27 5.65 -13.40
C ILE A 154 9.74 5.23 -13.43
N LEU A 155 10.02 3.93 -13.31
CA LEU A 155 11.39 3.41 -13.30
C LEU A 155 12.13 3.73 -14.60
N LYS A 156 11.46 3.61 -15.75
CA LYS A 156 12.04 3.98 -17.06
C LYS A 156 12.31 5.48 -17.19
N ASN A 157 11.35 6.31 -16.78
CA ASN A 157 11.49 7.77 -16.86
C ASN A 157 12.59 8.31 -15.93
N LEU A 158 12.82 7.64 -14.81
CA LEU A 158 13.92 7.93 -13.88
C LEU A 158 15.22 7.19 -14.24
N GLU A 159 15.24 6.46 -15.35
CA GLU A 159 16.38 5.69 -15.86
C GLU A 159 16.96 4.66 -14.89
N ILE A 160 16.13 4.15 -13.96
CA ILE A 160 16.55 3.17 -12.95
C ILE A 160 16.79 1.80 -13.62
N LYS A 161 18.03 1.31 -13.55
CA LYS A 161 18.44 0.05 -14.19
C LYS A 161 18.31 -1.16 -13.28
N THR A 162 18.63 -1.01 -11.99
CA THR A 162 18.73 -2.12 -11.05
C THR A 162 17.78 -1.96 -9.85
N PRO A 163 16.45 -1.79 -10.06
CA PRO A 163 15.54 -1.74 -8.92
C PRO A 163 15.52 -3.10 -8.21
N GLU A 164 15.48 -3.07 -6.87
CA GLU A 164 15.36 -4.27 -6.04
C GLU A 164 13.89 -4.55 -5.72
N ILE A 165 13.42 -5.76 -6.01
CA ILE A 165 12.00 -6.13 -5.97
C ILE A 165 11.74 -7.05 -4.77
N TYR A 166 10.89 -6.61 -3.85
CA TYR A 166 10.49 -7.32 -2.62
C TYR A 166 8.98 -7.64 -2.63
N PHE A 167 8.52 -8.23 -3.74
CA PHE A 167 7.11 -8.58 -3.94
C PHE A 167 6.74 -9.92 -3.29
N ASP A 168 5.45 -10.11 -3.03
CA ASP A 168 4.95 -11.27 -2.31
C ASP A 168 5.21 -12.54 -3.15
N ASN A 169 5.45 -13.68 -2.49
CA ASN A 169 5.65 -14.97 -3.13
C ASN A 169 4.35 -15.56 -3.71
N GLY A 170 3.24 -14.81 -3.69
CA GLY A 170 1.99 -15.18 -4.34
C GLY A 170 2.05 -15.12 -5.87
N LYS A 171 0.98 -15.58 -6.52
CA LYS A 171 0.85 -15.50 -8.00
C LYS A 171 0.91 -14.04 -8.51
N GLY A 172 0.37 -13.09 -7.74
CA GLY A 172 0.37 -11.67 -8.08
C GLY A 172 1.78 -11.09 -8.13
N GLY A 173 2.53 -11.22 -7.02
CA GLY A 173 3.89 -10.71 -6.92
C GLY A 173 4.84 -11.32 -7.94
N ARG A 174 4.83 -12.64 -8.12
CA ARG A 174 5.65 -13.30 -9.15
C ARG A 174 5.39 -12.75 -10.56
N LYS A 175 4.12 -12.61 -10.93
CA LYS A 175 3.72 -12.05 -12.24
C LYS A 175 4.29 -10.63 -12.43
N PHE A 176 4.38 -9.84 -11.37
CA PHE A 176 4.90 -8.47 -11.47
C PHE A 176 6.40 -8.39 -11.51
N THR A 177 7.06 -9.24 -10.73
CA THR A 177 8.49 -9.43 -10.87
C THR A 177 8.85 -9.77 -12.32
N GLU A 178 8.11 -10.70 -12.95
CA GLU A 178 8.28 -11.04 -14.36
C GLU A 178 8.04 -9.84 -15.29
N MET A 179 6.96 -9.08 -15.10
CA MET A 179 6.66 -7.88 -15.90
C MET A 179 7.75 -6.81 -15.78
N ILE A 180 8.25 -6.54 -14.57
CA ILE A 180 9.32 -5.55 -14.38
C ILE A 180 10.61 -6.05 -15.03
N LYS A 181 10.97 -7.33 -14.86
CA LYS A 181 12.19 -7.90 -15.44
C LYS A 181 12.14 -7.99 -16.97
N ALA A 182 10.97 -8.14 -17.57
CA ALA A 182 10.82 -8.08 -19.01
C ALA A 182 11.17 -6.69 -19.57
N GLU A 183 10.80 -5.63 -18.85
CA GLU A 183 10.99 -4.25 -19.27
C GLU A 183 12.29 -3.62 -18.77
N ILE A 184 12.84 -4.18 -17.68
CA ILE A 184 14.08 -3.76 -16.99
C ILE A 184 14.86 -5.04 -16.62
N PRO A 185 15.63 -5.63 -17.56
CA PRO A 185 16.27 -6.93 -17.37
C PRO A 185 17.25 -7.01 -16.20
N GLU A 186 17.83 -5.88 -15.80
CA GLU A 186 18.77 -5.76 -14.68
C GLU A 186 18.09 -5.61 -13.32
N ALA A 187 16.75 -5.62 -13.25
CA ALA A 187 16.02 -5.61 -12.00
C ALA A 187 16.31 -6.86 -11.14
N VAL A 188 16.52 -6.64 -9.84
CA VAL A 188 16.99 -7.66 -8.92
C VAL A 188 15.83 -8.19 -8.08
N ASP A 189 15.43 -9.44 -8.33
CA ASP A 189 14.44 -10.13 -7.52
C ASP A 189 15.03 -10.56 -6.17
N LYS A 190 14.46 -10.08 -5.06
CA LYS A 190 14.89 -10.37 -3.69
C LYS A 190 14.00 -11.41 -3.00
N SER A 191 13.07 -12.04 -3.70
CA SER A 191 12.15 -13.05 -3.15
C SER A 191 12.85 -14.24 -2.48
N SER A 192 14.06 -14.57 -2.92
CA SER A 192 14.90 -15.60 -2.31
C SER A 192 15.26 -15.32 -0.84
N LEU A 193 15.24 -14.05 -0.41
CA LEU A 193 15.50 -13.68 0.98
C LEU A 193 14.44 -14.20 1.96
N TYR A 194 13.23 -14.49 1.49
CA TYR A 194 12.09 -14.95 2.29
C TYR A 194 11.42 -16.17 1.65
N LEU A 195 12.25 -17.06 1.10
CA LEU A 195 11.80 -18.35 0.61
C LEU A 195 11.14 -19.14 1.75
N GLY A 196 9.96 -19.70 1.49
CA GLY A 196 9.17 -20.43 2.48
C GLY A 196 8.11 -19.58 3.20
N PHE A 197 8.07 -18.27 2.94
CA PHE A 197 7.07 -17.34 3.47
C PHE A 197 6.25 -16.73 2.33
N ASP A 198 5.00 -16.35 2.58
CA ASP A 198 4.15 -15.67 1.60
C ASP A 198 4.63 -14.25 1.32
N ASP A 199 5.11 -13.54 2.35
CA ASP A 199 5.63 -12.18 2.23
C ASP A 199 6.82 -11.91 3.17
N PHE A 200 7.46 -10.74 2.98
CA PHE A 200 8.62 -10.35 3.78
C PHE A 200 8.26 -10.12 5.26
N ASN A 201 7.04 -9.67 5.56
CA ASN A 201 6.61 -9.44 6.93
C ASN A 201 6.40 -10.75 7.71
N GLU A 202 5.94 -11.81 7.06
CA GLU A 202 5.81 -13.14 7.65
C GLU A 202 7.17 -13.70 8.08
N LYS A 203 8.20 -13.62 7.21
CA LYS A 203 9.59 -13.95 7.59
C LYS A 203 10.03 -13.17 8.83
N HIS A 204 9.77 -11.87 8.85
CA HIS A 204 10.16 -11.02 9.98
C HIS A 204 9.50 -11.48 11.28
N MET A 205 8.20 -11.83 11.24
CA MET A 205 7.49 -12.33 12.42
C MET A 205 8.05 -13.66 12.92
N ASP A 206 8.32 -14.60 12.03
CA ASP A 206 8.94 -15.89 12.38
C ASP A 206 10.30 -15.70 13.08
N LEU A 207 11.15 -14.79 12.57
CA LEU A 207 12.43 -14.46 13.21
C LEU A 207 12.27 -13.88 14.62
N LEU A 208 11.26 -13.03 14.85
CA LEU A 208 10.95 -12.48 16.18
C LEU A 208 10.48 -13.58 17.14
N GLU A 209 9.64 -14.51 16.68
CA GLU A 209 9.17 -15.64 17.48
C GLU A 209 10.32 -16.57 17.89
N GLN A 210 11.22 -16.90 16.95
CA GLN A 210 12.40 -17.72 17.24
C GLN A 210 13.38 -17.03 18.21
N GLY A 211 13.57 -15.71 18.05
CA GLY A 211 14.39 -14.90 18.97
C GLY A 211 13.85 -14.88 20.39
N ASN A 212 12.53 -14.76 20.54
CA ASN A 212 11.85 -14.82 21.83
C ASN A 212 12.01 -16.20 22.47
N GLN A 213 11.79 -17.30 21.73
CA GLN A 213 11.95 -18.66 22.25
C GLN A 213 13.37 -18.93 22.76
N ARG A 214 14.41 -18.50 22.04
CA ARG A 214 15.82 -18.62 22.48
C ARG A 214 16.13 -17.83 23.76
N SER A 215 15.38 -16.75 24.01
CA SER A 215 15.54 -15.91 25.21
C SER A 215 14.91 -16.55 26.46
N TYR A 216 13.87 -17.38 26.30
CA TYR A 216 13.24 -18.13 27.39
C TYR A 216 14.03 -19.37 27.82
N VAL A 217 14.75 -20.02 26.89
CA VAL A 217 15.56 -21.23 27.20
C VAL A 217 16.88 -20.89 27.93
N LYS A 218 17.30 -19.62 27.92
CA LYS A 218 18.53 -19.14 28.57
C LYS A 218 18.32 -18.53 29.97
N ARG A 219 17.14 -18.69 30.57
CA ARG A 219 16.83 -18.20 31.93
C ARG A 219 16.71 -19.34 32.92
#